data_AF-A0A1Z8ZQT4-F1
#
_entry.id   AF-A0A1Z8ZQT4-F1
#
_cell.length_a   1.000
_cell.length_b   1.000
_cell.length_c   1.000
_cell.angle_alpha   90.00
_cell.angle_beta   90.00
_cell.angle_gamma   90.00
#
_symmetry.space_group_name_H-M   'P 1'
#
loop_
_entity.id
_entity.type
_entity.pdbx_description
1 polymer ?
#
loop_
_entity_poly.entity_id
_entity_poly.type
_entity_poly.pdbx_seq_one_letter_code
_entity_poly.pdbx_strand_id
1 'polypeptide(L)'
;MPRSGQFLLALLALSCPANGELQFNRDIRPILADTCFNCHGVDEGSRKAGLRLDTAEGAYEDHDGFRAIVPGDLKESELIYRIFNDDEDEVMPPPDHPHQLSETQKNTLKQWVLEGGKYEGHWAFIPPEKAQIVGSSKWGENAIDSFIFKKINEAGLTPQPEASRETLLRRLSLDLTGLPPTLDEQKTFLNDKSPDAYEKLVDRLLSSPRYGERMAMWWLDGARYADTHGFQADWERYQWPWRDWVIRSFNQNMPFDQFTIEQLAGDMLPNATNSQIVATGFNRNHRINTEGGSLAAEWHVENVIDRVETTGSVWMGLTFNCCRCHDHKYDPISQKEFYQFYSFFNNVPEKGVERGTPKNFEPTIKVENPEAENQVAQLKTQIAEIEKSLSSAKEEAAAKLNGDILRILKNPWTTQKPTKITSKGKTTFKLQADGSYLATGSKPATDLRTIILRPNLKNLSSFQIEALSDPSFPNKGYARGHNGNFVLSGINAHVIQNGKKDIPVKIAKARASYEQKGYPIANSLDGKANTGWAVDGNTKREARQAVFDLAKPITLK
;
A
#
# COMPACT_ATOMS: atom_id res chain seq x y z
N MET A 1 -94.03 2.59 34.04
CA MET A 1 -93.10 2.39 32.90
C MET A 1 -93.01 3.68 32.08
N PRO A 2 -91.92 4.44 32.19
CA PRO A 2 -91.53 5.40 31.17
C PRO A 2 -90.24 4.96 30.46
N ARG A 3 -90.22 5.15 29.15
CA ARG A 3 -89.09 4.84 28.26
C ARG A 3 -87.92 5.79 28.54
N SER A 4 -86.79 5.25 28.96
CA SER A 4 -85.51 5.96 29.06
C SER A 4 -84.87 6.05 27.67
N GLY A 5 -84.79 7.26 27.13
CA GLY A 5 -84.08 7.56 25.89
C GLY A 5 -82.56 7.54 26.11
N GLN A 6 -81.83 6.80 25.28
CA GLN A 6 -80.38 6.90 25.14
C GLN A 6 -80.05 8.07 24.21
N PHE A 7 -79.29 9.05 24.69
CA PHE A 7 -78.64 10.06 23.86
C PHE A 7 -77.21 9.61 23.58
N LEU A 8 -76.88 9.44 22.29
CA LEU A 8 -75.53 9.21 21.79
C LEU A 8 -74.88 10.59 21.59
N LEU A 9 -73.91 10.95 22.43
CA LEU A 9 -73.11 12.16 22.25
C LEU A 9 -71.98 11.85 21.26
N ALA A 10 -72.20 12.11 19.97
CA ALA A 10 -71.16 12.04 18.96
C ALA A 10 -70.27 13.29 19.08
N LEU A 11 -69.11 13.16 19.72
CA LEU A 11 -68.03 14.16 19.62
C LEU A 11 -67.44 14.04 18.21
N LEU A 12 -67.87 14.93 17.31
CA LEU A 12 -67.12 15.26 16.10
C LEU A 12 -65.85 16.01 16.52
N ALA A 13 -64.77 15.27 16.71
CA ALA A 13 -63.43 15.84 16.77
C ALA A 13 -63.07 16.34 15.36
N LEU A 14 -63.42 17.60 15.08
CA LEU A 14 -62.83 18.36 13.99
C LEU A 14 -61.33 18.49 14.30
N SER A 15 -60.54 17.59 13.72
CA SER A 15 -59.09 17.76 13.65
C SER A 15 -58.84 18.96 12.75
N CYS A 16 -58.61 20.13 13.35
CA CYS A 16 -58.04 21.27 12.65
C CYS A 16 -56.60 20.87 12.31
N PRO A 17 -56.22 20.69 11.04
CA PRO A 17 -54.81 20.53 10.72
C PRO A 17 -54.11 21.81 11.17
N ALA A 18 -53.07 21.66 11.98
CA ALA A 18 -52.15 22.75 12.25
C ALA A 18 -51.43 23.07 10.92
N ASN A 19 -52.07 23.83 10.05
CA ASN A 19 -51.44 24.37 8.86
C ASN A 19 -50.46 25.44 9.33
N GLY A 20 -49.20 25.03 9.52
CA GLY A 20 -48.10 25.98 9.47
C GLY A 20 -48.06 26.66 8.11
N GLU A 21 -47.41 27.82 8.05
CA GLU A 21 -47.14 28.54 6.80
C GLU A 21 -46.56 27.59 5.73
N LEU A 22 -47.04 27.74 4.49
CA LEU A 22 -46.57 26.93 3.37
C LEU A 22 -45.11 27.30 3.07
N GLN A 23 -44.25 26.31 2.98
CA GLN A 23 -42.84 26.48 2.65
C GLN A 23 -42.59 25.97 1.24
N PHE A 24 -41.91 26.77 0.42
CA PHE A 24 -41.72 26.43 -0.99
C PHE A 24 -40.99 25.09 -1.14
N ASN A 25 -39.87 24.88 -0.44
CA ASN A 25 -39.11 23.63 -0.58
C ASN A 25 -39.84 22.39 -0.04
N ARG A 26 -40.68 22.54 1.00
CA ARG A 26 -41.37 21.43 1.65
C ARG A 26 -42.66 21.06 0.92
N ASP A 27 -43.47 22.05 0.59
CA ASP A 27 -44.87 21.85 0.19
C ASP A 27 -45.10 22.07 -1.31
N ILE A 28 -44.28 22.91 -1.98
CA ILE A 28 -44.56 23.40 -3.34
C ILE A 28 -43.63 22.78 -4.37
N ARG A 29 -42.32 22.89 -4.13
CA ARG A 29 -41.28 22.40 -5.04
C ARG A 29 -41.45 20.92 -5.40
N PRO A 30 -41.80 19.99 -4.48
CA PRO A 30 -42.03 18.60 -4.86
C PRO A 30 -43.19 18.43 -5.85
N ILE A 31 -44.24 19.26 -5.72
CA ILE A 31 -45.39 19.24 -6.64
C ILE A 31 -44.95 19.70 -8.03
N LEU A 32 -44.30 20.87 -8.11
CA LEU A 32 -43.84 21.45 -9.38
C LEU A 32 -42.75 20.60 -10.05
N ALA A 33 -41.87 19.97 -9.27
CA ALA A 33 -40.83 19.09 -9.80
C ALA A 33 -41.42 17.84 -10.46
N ASP A 34 -42.44 17.22 -9.85
CA ASP A 34 -43.09 16.02 -10.37
C ASP A 34 -43.97 16.29 -11.59
N THR A 35 -44.58 17.49 -11.66
CA THR A 35 -45.65 17.78 -12.62
C THR A 35 -45.33 18.86 -13.66
N CYS A 36 -44.36 19.74 -13.42
CA CYS A 36 -44.14 20.95 -14.23
C CYS A 36 -42.73 21.09 -14.81
N PHE A 37 -41.68 20.81 -14.03
CA PHE A 37 -40.29 21.16 -14.39
C PHE A 37 -39.72 20.43 -15.61
N ASN A 38 -40.33 19.33 -16.04
CA ASN A 38 -39.90 18.64 -17.27
C ASN A 38 -40.11 19.52 -18.52
N CYS A 39 -41.23 20.25 -18.57
CA CYS A 39 -41.59 21.13 -19.70
C CYS A 39 -41.36 22.62 -19.40
N HIS A 40 -41.35 23.03 -18.13
CA HIS A 40 -41.26 24.42 -17.71
C HIS A 40 -40.14 24.63 -16.68
N GLY A 41 -39.04 23.90 -16.84
CA GLY A 41 -37.88 23.96 -15.97
C GLY A 41 -36.61 24.41 -16.69
N VAL A 42 -35.50 24.09 -16.04
CA VAL A 42 -34.12 24.40 -16.43
C VAL A 42 -33.68 23.88 -17.80
N ASP A 43 -34.18 22.74 -18.28
CA ASP A 43 -33.75 22.16 -19.57
C ASP A 43 -34.29 22.97 -20.77
N GLU A 44 -33.41 23.73 -21.43
CA GLU A 44 -33.77 24.56 -22.60
C GLU A 44 -34.32 23.75 -23.77
N GLY A 45 -33.85 22.52 -23.96
CA GLY A 45 -34.23 21.68 -25.11
C GLY A 45 -35.67 21.17 -25.03
N SER A 46 -36.21 20.99 -23.83
CA SER A 46 -37.59 20.57 -23.60
C SER A 46 -38.53 21.71 -23.18
N ARG A 47 -37.99 22.93 -23.02
CA ARG A 47 -38.74 24.06 -22.46
C ARG A 47 -39.85 24.54 -23.39
N LYS A 48 -41.09 24.44 -22.93
CA LYS A 48 -42.27 24.96 -23.61
C LYS A 48 -42.50 26.42 -23.22
N ALA A 49 -42.87 27.24 -24.21
CA ALA A 49 -43.18 28.66 -24.06
C ALA A 49 -42.07 29.53 -23.44
N GLY A 50 -40.84 29.03 -23.34
CA GLY A 50 -39.75 29.74 -22.65
C GLY A 50 -39.93 29.87 -21.13
N LEU A 51 -41.02 29.34 -20.57
CA LEU A 51 -41.41 29.52 -19.16
C LEU A 51 -40.52 28.73 -18.19
N ARG A 52 -40.16 29.36 -17.07
CA ARG A 52 -39.28 28.84 -16.01
C ARG A 52 -39.98 28.85 -14.65
N LEU A 53 -40.70 27.78 -14.31
CA LEU A 53 -41.36 27.61 -13.01
C LEU A 53 -40.39 27.18 -11.90
N ASP A 54 -39.17 26.76 -12.23
CA ASP A 54 -38.14 26.35 -11.29
C ASP A 54 -37.39 27.52 -10.62
N THR A 55 -37.59 28.74 -11.12
CA THR A 55 -36.98 29.98 -10.60
C THR A 55 -38.05 31.01 -10.27
N ALA A 56 -37.79 31.86 -9.27
CA ALA A 56 -38.72 32.92 -8.89
C ALA A 56 -38.85 33.94 -10.03
N GLU A 57 -37.72 34.34 -10.60
CA GLU A 57 -37.64 35.34 -11.67
C GLU A 57 -38.47 34.91 -12.88
N GLY A 58 -38.30 33.67 -13.32
CA GLY A 58 -39.03 33.12 -14.45
C GLY A 58 -40.51 32.85 -14.20
N ALA A 59 -40.91 32.56 -12.95
CA ALA A 59 -42.31 32.36 -12.61
C ALA A 59 -43.09 33.69 -12.51
N TYR A 60 -42.39 34.77 -12.18
CA TYR A 60 -42.96 36.13 -12.10
C TYR A 60 -42.77 36.95 -13.38
N GLU A 61 -41.99 36.45 -14.32
CA GLU A 61 -41.72 37.10 -15.60
C GLU A 61 -43.03 37.30 -16.38
N ASP A 62 -43.12 38.46 -17.03
CA ASP A 62 -44.23 38.80 -17.92
C ASP A 62 -43.97 38.20 -19.30
N HIS A 63 -44.85 37.30 -19.72
CA HIS A 63 -44.84 36.64 -21.01
C HIS A 63 -46.03 37.16 -21.83
N ASP A 64 -45.78 38.21 -22.62
CA ASP A 64 -46.76 38.83 -23.53
C ASP A 64 -48.08 39.26 -22.84
N GLY A 65 -48.00 39.74 -21.60
CA GLY A 65 -49.13 40.21 -20.81
C GLY A 65 -49.65 39.22 -19.79
N PHE A 66 -49.08 38.01 -19.72
CA PHE A 66 -49.44 36.97 -18.76
C PHE A 66 -48.25 36.64 -17.86
N ARG A 67 -48.51 36.40 -16.58
CA ARG A 67 -47.51 35.90 -15.63
C ARG A 67 -47.95 34.56 -15.11
N ALA A 68 -47.02 33.61 -15.01
CA ALA A 68 -47.34 32.32 -14.42
C ALA A 68 -47.83 32.48 -12.98
N ILE A 69 -47.16 33.34 -12.21
CA ILE A 69 -47.53 33.64 -10.83
C ILE A 69 -47.53 35.16 -10.61
N VAL A 70 -48.68 35.67 -10.16
CA VAL A 70 -48.84 37.02 -9.62
C VAL A 70 -49.03 36.89 -8.10
N PRO A 71 -48.03 37.28 -7.28
CA PRO A 71 -48.10 37.18 -5.83
C PRO A 71 -49.40 37.77 -5.26
N GLY A 72 -50.20 36.93 -4.60
CA GLY A 72 -51.45 37.32 -3.95
C GLY A 72 -52.66 37.47 -4.87
N ASP A 73 -52.51 37.32 -6.19
CA ASP A 73 -53.60 37.44 -7.15
C ASP A 73 -53.83 36.14 -7.92
N LEU A 74 -54.88 35.42 -7.54
CA LEU A 74 -55.24 34.14 -8.16
C LEU A 74 -55.82 34.29 -9.57
N LYS A 75 -56.41 35.45 -9.90
CA LYS A 75 -57.07 35.65 -11.20
C LYS A 75 -56.07 35.97 -12.29
N GLU A 76 -55.06 36.77 -11.96
CA GLU A 76 -53.99 37.16 -12.88
C GLU A 76 -52.85 36.13 -12.93
N SER A 77 -52.88 35.09 -12.09
CA SER A 77 -51.91 33.99 -12.10
C SER A 77 -52.29 32.88 -13.08
N GLU A 78 -51.59 32.80 -14.21
CA GLU A 78 -51.85 31.81 -15.26
C GLU A 78 -51.69 30.38 -14.76
N LEU A 79 -50.76 30.11 -13.82
CA LEU A 79 -50.61 28.80 -13.19
C LEU A 79 -51.94 28.31 -12.59
N ILE A 80 -52.66 29.20 -11.87
CA ILE A 80 -53.92 28.86 -11.20
C ILE A 80 -55.03 28.63 -12.23
N TYR A 81 -55.08 29.45 -13.29
CA TYR A 81 -56.00 29.22 -14.39
C TYR A 81 -55.79 27.83 -15.01
N ARG A 82 -54.54 27.50 -15.38
CA ARG A 82 -54.18 26.25 -16.07
C ARG A 82 -54.45 24.99 -15.25
N ILE A 83 -54.19 24.98 -13.94
CA ILE A 83 -54.39 23.77 -13.11
C ILE A 83 -55.85 23.49 -12.77
N PHE A 84 -56.73 24.50 -12.91
CA PHE A 84 -58.18 24.40 -12.66
C PHE A 84 -59.03 24.51 -13.93
N ASN A 85 -58.41 24.59 -15.11
CA ASN A 85 -59.13 24.57 -16.37
C ASN A 85 -59.62 23.15 -16.69
N ASP A 86 -60.78 23.06 -17.36
CA ASP A 86 -61.38 21.80 -17.80
C ASP A 86 -61.13 21.51 -19.29
N ASP A 87 -60.59 22.48 -20.05
CA ASP A 87 -60.23 22.32 -21.46
C ASP A 87 -58.94 21.48 -21.59
N GLU A 88 -59.01 20.36 -22.33
CA GLU A 88 -57.90 19.43 -22.52
C GLU A 88 -56.67 20.07 -23.19
N ASP A 89 -56.87 21.10 -24.01
CA ASP A 89 -55.78 21.81 -24.70
C ASP A 89 -55.12 22.89 -23.82
N GLU A 90 -55.78 23.29 -22.73
CA GLU A 90 -55.29 24.34 -21.84
C GLU A 90 -54.87 23.84 -20.45
N VAL A 91 -55.47 22.75 -19.96
CA VAL A 91 -55.21 22.21 -18.62
C VAL A 91 -53.76 21.77 -18.48
N MET A 92 -53.17 22.09 -17.32
CA MET A 92 -51.83 21.65 -16.96
C MET A 92 -51.85 20.87 -15.64
N PRO A 93 -51.12 19.75 -15.52
CA PRO A 93 -50.40 19.06 -16.60
C PRO A 93 -51.35 18.55 -17.71
N PRO A 94 -50.88 18.42 -18.96
CA PRO A 94 -51.71 17.89 -20.04
C PRO A 94 -52.24 16.49 -19.70
N PRO A 95 -53.41 16.07 -20.22
CA PRO A 95 -54.01 14.78 -19.87
C PRO A 95 -53.13 13.56 -20.13
N ASP A 96 -52.20 13.65 -21.08
CA ASP A 96 -51.23 12.59 -21.43
C ASP A 96 -49.96 12.60 -20.55
N HIS A 97 -49.81 13.59 -19.65
CA HIS A 97 -48.69 13.63 -18.71
C HIS A 97 -48.80 12.50 -17.67
N PRO A 98 -47.71 11.77 -17.38
CA PRO A 98 -47.73 10.62 -16.48
C PRO A 98 -48.10 10.96 -15.03
N HIS A 99 -47.90 12.22 -14.63
CA HIS A 99 -48.22 12.72 -13.29
C HIS A 99 -49.29 13.80 -13.37
N GLN A 100 -50.41 13.58 -12.68
CA GLN A 100 -51.53 14.52 -12.61
C GLN A 100 -51.62 15.11 -11.20
N LEU A 101 -52.09 16.36 -11.11
CA LEU A 101 -52.29 17.02 -9.83
C LEU A 101 -53.54 16.48 -9.13
N SER A 102 -53.38 16.03 -7.88
CA SER A 102 -54.50 15.77 -6.98
C SER A 102 -55.16 17.08 -6.54
N GLU A 103 -56.43 17.02 -6.12
CA GLU A 103 -57.15 18.18 -5.57
C GLU A 103 -56.41 18.82 -4.39
N THR A 104 -55.78 18.02 -3.54
CA THR A 104 -54.95 18.55 -2.44
C THR A 104 -53.79 19.36 -2.98
N GLN A 105 -53.06 18.86 -3.97
CA GLN A 105 -51.92 19.58 -4.57
C GLN A 105 -52.37 20.87 -5.27
N LYS A 106 -53.47 20.84 -6.03
CA LYS A 106 -54.04 22.04 -6.67
C LYS A 106 -54.39 23.11 -5.62
N ASN A 107 -55.03 22.70 -4.54
CA ASN A 107 -55.39 23.61 -3.45
C ASN A 107 -54.16 24.13 -2.68
N THR A 108 -53.11 23.31 -2.52
CA THR A 108 -51.82 23.76 -1.93
C THR A 108 -51.16 24.83 -2.80
N LEU A 109 -51.08 24.63 -4.11
CA LEU A 109 -50.52 25.63 -5.05
C LEU A 109 -51.34 26.93 -5.03
N LYS A 110 -52.67 26.81 -5.04
CA LYS A 110 -53.59 27.95 -4.93
C LYS A 110 -53.36 28.74 -3.64
N GLN A 111 -53.29 28.06 -2.51
CA GLN A 111 -53.06 28.71 -1.22
C GLN A 111 -51.69 29.41 -1.18
N TRP A 112 -50.65 28.77 -1.71
CA TRP A 112 -49.32 29.35 -1.78
C TRP A 112 -49.27 30.62 -2.64
N VAL A 113 -49.90 30.64 -3.82
CA VAL A 113 -49.99 31.86 -4.64
C VAL A 113 -50.73 32.96 -3.90
N LEU A 114 -51.83 32.63 -3.21
CA LEU A 114 -52.60 33.58 -2.40
C LEU A 114 -51.77 34.16 -1.23
N GLU A 115 -50.89 33.36 -0.63
CA GLU A 115 -49.96 33.78 0.43
C GLU A 115 -48.75 34.58 -0.09
N GLY A 116 -48.74 34.93 -1.39
CA GLY A 116 -47.70 35.75 -2.02
C GLY A 116 -46.71 34.95 -2.87
N GLY A 117 -46.92 33.65 -3.04
CA GLY A 117 -46.20 32.82 -4.01
C GLY A 117 -44.67 32.82 -3.81
N LYS A 118 -44.19 32.97 -2.57
CA LYS A 118 -42.77 33.16 -2.26
C LYS A 118 -41.96 31.90 -2.60
N TYR A 119 -40.92 32.07 -3.40
CA TYR A 119 -39.92 31.03 -3.71
C TYR A 119 -38.84 30.98 -2.63
N GLU A 120 -38.27 29.79 -2.47
CA GLU A 120 -37.05 29.54 -1.68
C GLU A 120 -36.00 28.91 -2.58
N GLY A 121 -34.71 29.24 -2.35
CA GLY A 121 -33.60 28.50 -2.96
C GLY A 121 -33.58 27.03 -2.52
N HIS A 122 -32.82 26.16 -3.19
CA HIS A 122 -32.73 24.77 -2.75
C HIS A 122 -32.15 24.69 -1.33
N TRP A 123 -32.79 23.91 -0.44
CA TRP A 123 -32.47 23.85 0.99
C TRP A 123 -30.99 23.59 1.28
N ALA A 124 -30.30 22.82 0.43
CA ALA A 124 -28.88 22.51 0.58
C ALA A 124 -27.94 23.72 0.40
N PHE A 125 -28.40 24.78 -0.27
CA PHE A 125 -27.62 26.01 -0.51
C PHE A 125 -28.05 27.18 0.38
N ILE A 126 -28.99 26.94 1.30
CA ILE A 126 -29.41 27.91 2.29
C ILE A 126 -28.65 27.60 3.59
N PRO A 127 -27.92 28.57 4.18
CA PRO A 127 -27.24 28.36 5.44
C PRO A 127 -28.21 27.85 6.52
N PRO A 128 -27.90 26.75 7.22
CA PRO A 128 -28.79 26.21 8.23
C PRO A 128 -28.87 27.15 9.43
N GLU A 129 -30.09 27.47 9.87
CA GLU A 129 -30.32 28.24 11.09
C GLU A 129 -30.48 27.32 12.30
N LYS A 130 -29.96 27.74 13.45
CA LYS A 130 -30.06 26.97 14.69
C LYS A 130 -31.52 26.93 15.16
N ALA A 131 -32.16 25.78 15.00
CA ALA A 131 -33.52 25.56 15.46
C ALA A 131 -33.64 25.73 16.99
N GLN A 132 -34.74 26.36 17.42
CA GLN A 132 -35.12 26.32 18.83
C GLN A 132 -35.59 24.92 19.20
N ILE A 133 -35.05 24.37 20.29
CA ILE A 133 -35.48 23.07 20.82
C ILE A 133 -36.80 23.31 21.54
N VAL A 134 -37.91 22.91 20.91
CA VAL A 134 -39.25 23.09 21.47
C VAL A 134 -39.70 21.78 22.12
N GLY A 135 -39.72 21.76 23.45
CA GLY A 135 -40.15 20.63 24.27
C GLY A 135 -38.99 19.79 24.81
N SER A 136 -39.27 19.01 25.87
CA SER A 136 -38.36 17.99 26.39
C SER A 136 -38.84 16.61 25.91
N SER A 137 -37.97 15.85 25.26
CA SER A 137 -38.24 14.42 25.06
C SER A 137 -38.40 13.75 26.43
N LYS A 138 -39.47 12.97 26.62
CA LYS A 138 -39.56 12.01 27.75
C LYS A 138 -38.91 10.67 27.41
N TRP A 139 -38.46 10.51 26.16
CA TRP A 139 -37.98 9.26 25.60
C TRP A 139 -36.46 9.24 25.37
N GLY A 140 -35.83 10.39 25.12
CA GLY A 140 -34.40 10.50 24.86
C GLY A 140 -33.74 11.65 25.60
N GLU A 141 -32.41 11.73 25.50
CA GLU A 141 -31.55 12.53 26.38
C GLU A 141 -30.97 13.77 25.71
N ASN A 142 -31.09 13.88 24.38
CA ASN A 142 -30.50 14.98 23.62
C ASN A 142 -31.53 15.78 22.79
N ALA A 143 -31.04 16.85 22.16
CA ALA A 143 -31.86 17.75 21.35
C ALA A 143 -32.48 17.06 20.12
N ILE A 144 -31.75 16.15 19.48
CA ILE A 144 -32.20 15.38 18.30
C ILE A 144 -33.40 14.51 18.70
N ASP A 145 -33.32 13.85 19.85
CA ASP A 145 -34.41 13.00 20.35
C ASP A 145 -35.69 13.80 20.59
N SER A 146 -35.58 15.08 20.96
CA SER A 146 -36.74 15.97 21.15
C SER A 146 -37.43 16.29 19.83
N PHE A 147 -36.66 16.53 18.76
CA PHE A 147 -37.22 16.72 17.40
C PHE A 147 -37.87 15.44 16.87
N ILE A 148 -37.22 14.28 17.05
CA ILE A 148 -37.77 12.97 16.63
C ILE A 148 -39.04 12.65 17.42
N PHE A 149 -39.02 12.84 18.74
CA PHE A 149 -40.17 12.55 19.61
C PHE A 149 -41.39 13.40 19.25
N LYS A 150 -41.18 14.68 18.92
CA LYS A 150 -42.26 15.54 18.40
C LYS A 150 -42.91 14.92 17.15
N LYS A 151 -42.10 14.48 16.17
CA LYS A 151 -42.61 13.86 14.95
C LYS A 151 -43.29 12.51 15.18
N ILE A 152 -42.78 11.68 16.08
CA ILE A 152 -43.42 10.44 16.50
C ILE A 152 -44.82 10.72 17.07
N ASN A 153 -44.95 11.71 17.95
CA ASN A 153 -46.24 12.09 18.54
C ASN A 153 -47.22 12.68 17.51
N GLU A 154 -46.74 13.56 16.61
CA GLU A 154 -47.55 14.10 15.51
C GLU A 154 -48.09 12.99 14.60
N ALA A 155 -47.31 11.93 14.38
CA ALA A 155 -47.71 10.76 13.62
C ALA A 155 -48.60 9.76 14.40
N GLY A 156 -48.90 10.02 15.68
CA GLY A 156 -49.65 9.10 16.54
C GLY A 156 -48.91 7.80 16.86
N LEU A 157 -47.58 7.80 16.72
CA LEU A 157 -46.72 6.66 16.99
C LEU A 157 -46.18 6.70 18.42
N THR A 158 -45.71 5.55 18.91
CA THR A 158 -44.99 5.44 20.19
C THR A 158 -43.57 4.93 19.96
N PRO A 159 -42.57 5.47 20.69
CA PRO A 159 -41.21 4.95 20.56
C PRO A 159 -41.10 3.50 21.02
N GLN A 160 -40.22 2.74 20.36
CA GLN A 160 -39.88 1.38 20.77
C GLN A 160 -39.02 1.39 22.05
N PRO A 161 -39.10 0.34 22.88
CA PRO A 161 -38.18 0.19 24.00
C PRO A 161 -36.74 0.06 23.52
N GLU A 162 -35.80 0.38 24.41
CA GLU A 162 -34.39 0.19 24.15
C GLU A 162 -34.07 -1.29 23.84
N ALA A 163 -33.15 -1.49 22.91
CA ALA A 163 -32.69 -2.83 22.54
C ALA A 163 -31.97 -3.53 23.70
N SER A 164 -31.92 -4.86 23.68
CA SER A 164 -31.15 -5.62 24.68
C SER A 164 -29.66 -5.24 24.63
N ARG A 165 -28.95 -5.39 25.75
CA ARG A 165 -27.52 -5.07 25.84
C ARG A 165 -26.68 -5.83 24.80
N GLU A 166 -27.01 -7.08 24.53
CA GLU A 166 -26.35 -7.90 23.51
C GLU A 166 -26.55 -7.31 22.11
N THR A 167 -27.77 -6.83 21.83
CA THR A 167 -28.13 -6.21 20.55
C THR A 167 -27.41 -4.88 20.37
N LEU A 168 -27.40 -4.03 21.41
CA LEU A 168 -26.70 -2.75 21.41
C LEU A 168 -25.20 -2.94 21.17
N LEU A 169 -24.57 -3.86 21.90
CA LEU A 169 -23.15 -4.18 21.72
C LEU A 169 -22.85 -4.64 20.30
N ARG A 170 -23.68 -5.54 19.75
CA ARG A 170 -23.49 -6.03 18.39
C ARG A 170 -23.60 -4.90 17.35
N ARG A 171 -24.63 -4.05 17.46
CA ARG A 171 -24.83 -2.92 16.54
C ARG A 171 -23.66 -1.96 16.59
N LEU A 172 -23.30 -1.48 17.78
CA LEU A 172 -22.17 -0.56 17.95
C LEU A 172 -20.85 -1.15 17.45
N SER A 173 -20.58 -2.42 17.74
CA SER A 173 -19.32 -3.05 17.29
C SER A 173 -19.26 -3.10 15.75
N LEU A 174 -20.34 -3.49 15.09
CA LEU A 174 -20.40 -3.55 13.63
C LEU A 174 -20.36 -2.15 12.99
N ASP A 175 -21.07 -1.19 13.57
CA ASP A 175 -21.15 0.16 13.03
C ASP A 175 -19.80 0.88 13.17
N LEU A 176 -19.20 0.84 14.36
CA LEU A 176 -17.98 1.57 14.67
C LEU A 176 -16.70 0.83 14.23
N THR A 177 -16.67 -0.50 14.25
CA THR A 177 -15.44 -1.26 13.95
C THR A 177 -15.56 -2.21 12.75
N GLY A 178 -16.76 -2.37 12.19
CA GLY A 178 -17.00 -3.33 11.10
C GLY A 178 -16.98 -4.80 11.53
N LEU A 179 -16.73 -5.09 12.80
CA LEU A 179 -16.52 -6.44 13.32
C LEU A 179 -17.49 -6.78 14.45
N PRO A 180 -17.89 -8.05 14.59
CA PRO A 180 -18.67 -8.50 15.74
C PRO A 180 -17.84 -8.40 17.03
N PRO A 181 -18.49 -8.23 18.20
CA PRO A 181 -17.79 -8.13 19.48
C PRO A 181 -17.12 -9.47 19.85
N THR A 182 -15.90 -9.40 20.38
CA THR A 182 -15.20 -10.55 20.96
C THR A 182 -15.89 -11.07 22.22
N LEU A 183 -15.57 -12.29 22.64
CA LEU A 183 -16.12 -12.87 23.87
C LEU A 183 -15.76 -12.05 25.11
N ASP A 184 -14.56 -11.48 25.15
CA ASP A 184 -14.11 -10.65 26.27
C ASP A 184 -14.83 -9.29 26.29
N GLU A 185 -15.05 -8.67 25.13
CA GLU A 185 -15.85 -7.44 25.01
C GLU A 185 -17.30 -7.68 25.45
N GLN A 186 -17.89 -8.81 25.05
CA GLN A 186 -19.22 -9.23 25.51
C GLN A 186 -19.27 -9.38 27.02
N LYS A 187 -18.36 -10.17 27.60
CA LYS A 187 -18.29 -10.39 29.04
C LYS A 187 -18.10 -9.08 29.80
N THR A 188 -17.23 -8.19 29.31
CA THR A 188 -16.94 -6.90 29.93
C THR A 188 -18.19 -6.02 29.95
N PHE A 189 -18.84 -5.82 28.81
CA PHE A 189 -20.01 -4.96 28.73
C PHE A 189 -21.24 -5.54 29.44
N LEU A 190 -21.53 -6.83 29.32
CA LEU A 190 -22.72 -7.43 29.93
C LEU A 190 -22.63 -7.47 31.47
N ASN A 191 -21.42 -7.57 32.02
CA ASN A 191 -21.19 -7.56 33.47
C ASN A 191 -21.05 -6.15 34.05
N ASP A 192 -20.77 -5.13 33.23
CA ASP A 192 -20.72 -3.75 33.69
C ASP A 192 -22.13 -3.22 34.01
N LYS A 193 -22.39 -2.96 35.29
CA LYS A 193 -23.66 -2.43 35.82
C LYS A 193 -23.58 -0.96 36.18
N SER A 194 -22.46 -0.29 35.87
CA SER A 194 -22.33 1.15 36.09
C SER A 194 -23.34 1.91 35.21
N PRO A 195 -23.85 3.06 35.68
CA PRO A 195 -24.83 3.85 34.93
C PRO A 195 -24.28 4.36 33.59
N ASP A 196 -22.95 4.47 33.45
CA ASP A 196 -22.21 4.94 32.27
C ASP A 196 -21.59 3.78 31.46
N ALA A 197 -22.09 2.55 31.62
CA ALA A 197 -21.54 1.37 30.94
C ALA A 197 -21.63 1.44 29.41
N TYR A 198 -22.64 2.13 28.88
CA TYR A 198 -22.84 2.30 27.43
C TYR A 198 -21.81 3.26 26.85
N GLU A 199 -21.59 4.40 27.50
CA GLU A 199 -20.61 5.41 27.12
C GLU A 199 -19.19 4.83 27.14
N LYS A 200 -18.85 4.08 28.20
CA LYS A 200 -17.58 3.35 28.28
C LYS A 200 -17.38 2.36 27.13
N LEU A 201 -18.45 1.71 26.68
CA LEU A 201 -18.39 0.83 25.51
C LEU A 201 -18.11 1.64 24.24
N VAL A 202 -18.83 2.74 24.03
CA VAL A 202 -18.65 3.64 22.88
C VAL A 202 -17.21 4.16 22.84
N ASP A 203 -16.70 4.70 23.95
CA ASP A 203 -15.34 5.22 24.07
C ASP A 203 -14.29 4.14 23.75
N ARG A 204 -14.49 2.91 24.24
CA ARG A 204 -13.59 1.79 23.95
C ARG A 204 -13.58 1.43 22.46
N LEU A 205 -14.75 1.45 21.81
CA LEU A 205 -14.86 1.15 20.38
C LEU A 205 -14.27 2.26 19.52
N LEU A 206 -14.51 3.53 19.85
CA LEU A 206 -13.92 4.68 19.17
C LEU A 206 -12.39 4.72 19.34
N SER A 207 -11.88 4.31 20.51
CA SER A 207 -10.43 4.25 20.79
C SER A 207 -9.72 3.06 20.14
N SER A 208 -10.47 2.12 19.55
CA SER A 208 -9.89 0.94 18.89
C SER A 208 -9.34 1.32 17.51
N PRO A 209 -8.14 0.86 17.10
CA PRO A 209 -7.60 1.13 15.75
C PRO A 209 -8.55 0.73 14.61
N ARG A 210 -9.36 -0.30 14.84
CA ARG A 210 -10.43 -0.80 13.94
C ARG A 210 -11.47 0.26 13.59
N TYR A 211 -11.63 1.31 14.41
CA TYR A 211 -12.54 2.40 14.13
C TYR A 211 -12.11 3.17 12.88
N GLY A 212 -10.85 3.63 12.84
CA GLY A 212 -10.30 4.32 11.69
C GLY A 212 -10.30 3.46 10.43
N GLU A 213 -10.05 2.15 10.55
CA GLU A 213 -10.16 1.21 9.43
C GLU A 213 -11.59 1.16 8.87
N ARG A 214 -12.59 1.05 9.75
CA ARG A 214 -14.00 1.02 9.37
C ARG A 214 -14.45 2.31 8.71
N MET A 215 -14.12 3.46 9.31
CA MET A 215 -14.51 4.77 8.78
C MET A 215 -13.80 5.09 7.47
N ALA A 216 -12.52 4.73 7.36
CA ALA A 216 -11.74 4.96 6.14
C ALA A 216 -12.33 4.24 4.94
N MET A 217 -12.90 3.03 5.08
CA MET A 217 -13.43 2.27 3.92
C MET A 217 -14.34 3.10 3.00
N TRP A 218 -15.28 3.86 3.57
CA TRP A 218 -16.19 4.70 2.79
C TRP A 218 -15.47 5.88 2.13
N TRP A 219 -14.51 6.47 2.84
CA TRP A 219 -13.70 7.56 2.32
C TRP A 219 -12.79 7.10 1.18
N LEU A 220 -12.15 5.94 1.33
CA LEU A 220 -11.29 5.34 0.33
C LEU A 220 -12.06 5.07 -0.97
N ASP A 221 -13.30 4.59 -0.88
CA ASP A 221 -14.18 4.38 -2.04
C ASP A 221 -14.53 5.71 -2.73
N GLY A 222 -15.01 6.70 -1.97
CA GLY A 222 -15.32 8.03 -2.51
C GLY A 222 -14.09 8.72 -3.13
N ALA A 223 -12.93 8.54 -2.53
CA ALA A 223 -11.65 9.04 -3.02
C ALA A 223 -11.01 8.17 -4.11
N ARG A 224 -11.67 7.07 -4.53
CA ARG A 224 -11.28 6.16 -5.62
C ARG A 224 -9.91 5.53 -5.41
N TYR A 225 -9.63 5.20 -4.16
CA TYR A 225 -8.44 4.44 -3.81
C TYR A 225 -8.43 3.08 -4.52
N ALA A 226 -7.30 2.74 -5.12
CA ALA A 226 -7.03 1.42 -5.66
C ALA A 226 -5.56 1.07 -5.45
N ASP A 227 -5.28 -0.22 -5.29
CA ASP A 227 -3.92 -0.76 -5.28
C ASP A 227 -3.34 -0.92 -6.70
N THR A 228 -4.11 -0.54 -7.73
CA THR A 228 -3.73 -0.60 -9.15
C THR A 228 -4.05 0.71 -9.89
N HIS A 229 -3.66 0.80 -11.16
CA HIS A 229 -3.92 1.96 -12.02
C HIS A 229 -5.39 2.12 -12.44
N GLY A 230 -6.20 1.06 -12.34
CA GLY A 230 -7.63 1.09 -12.64
C GLY A 230 -7.96 1.35 -14.11
N PHE A 231 -7.03 1.02 -15.03
CA PHE A 231 -7.17 1.23 -16.47
C PHE A 231 -6.49 0.12 -17.28
N GLN A 232 -6.36 0.28 -18.60
CA GLN A 232 -5.97 -0.76 -19.57
C GLN A 232 -4.91 -1.80 -19.11
N ALA A 233 -3.74 -1.38 -18.62
CA ALA A 233 -2.69 -2.32 -18.18
C ALA A 233 -2.78 -2.71 -16.69
N ASP A 234 -3.56 -1.96 -15.93
CA ASP A 234 -3.89 -2.14 -14.51
C ASP A 234 -2.71 -2.52 -13.61
N TRP A 235 -1.56 -1.86 -13.77
CA TRP A 235 -0.38 -2.13 -12.95
C TRP A 235 -0.58 -1.74 -11.50
N GLU A 236 0.19 -2.38 -10.61
CA GLU A 236 0.23 -2.07 -9.18
C GLU A 236 0.64 -0.61 -8.92
N ARG A 237 0.05 -0.03 -7.90
CA ARG A 237 0.33 1.31 -7.40
C ARG A 237 0.56 1.29 -5.88
N TYR A 238 1.63 1.93 -5.43
CA TYR A 238 1.95 2.08 -4.01
C TYR A 238 1.26 3.32 -3.43
N GLN A 239 -0.06 3.24 -3.22
CA GLN A 239 -0.87 4.31 -2.61
C GLN A 239 -1.21 4.05 -1.14
N TRP A 240 -0.85 2.87 -0.62
CA TRP A 240 -1.07 2.48 0.77
C TRP A 240 -0.60 3.53 1.82
N PRO A 241 0.46 4.35 1.62
CA PRO A 241 0.82 5.35 2.63
C PRO A 241 -0.27 6.42 2.82
N TRP A 242 -0.97 6.78 1.74
CA TRP A 242 -2.11 7.70 1.80
C TRP A 242 -3.32 7.04 2.46
N ARG A 243 -3.61 5.77 2.15
CA ARG A 243 -4.66 5.00 2.83
C ARG A 243 -4.44 4.97 4.33
N ASP A 244 -3.22 4.67 4.76
CA ASP A 244 -2.90 4.60 6.18
C ASP A 244 -2.93 5.98 6.83
N TRP A 245 -2.62 7.05 6.08
CA TRP A 245 -2.83 8.42 6.54
C TRP A 245 -4.31 8.72 6.81
N VAL A 246 -5.22 8.27 5.93
CA VAL A 246 -6.68 8.43 6.14
C VAL A 246 -7.13 7.67 7.40
N ILE A 247 -6.71 6.41 7.56
CA ILE A 247 -7.01 5.58 8.74
C ILE A 247 -6.53 6.26 10.02
N ARG A 248 -5.29 6.76 10.04
CA ARG A 248 -4.75 7.49 11.19
C ARG A 248 -5.51 8.78 11.48
N SER A 249 -5.93 9.51 10.45
CA SER A 249 -6.67 10.77 10.61
C SER A 249 -8.01 10.56 11.32
N PHE A 250 -8.74 9.49 10.97
CA PHE A 250 -9.96 9.10 11.69
C PHE A 250 -9.66 8.69 13.14
N ASN A 251 -8.66 7.83 13.36
CA ASN A 251 -8.29 7.38 14.72
C ASN A 251 -7.80 8.51 15.63
N GLN A 252 -7.20 9.57 15.06
CA GLN A 252 -6.75 10.75 15.80
C GLN A 252 -7.86 11.80 15.97
N ASN A 253 -9.06 11.54 15.45
CA ASN A 253 -10.16 12.50 15.43
C ASN A 253 -9.73 13.86 14.84
N MET A 254 -9.04 13.82 13.70
CA MET A 254 -8.56 15.02 13.03
C MET A 254 -9.75 15.93 12.68
N PRO A 255 -9.67 17.25 12.99
CA PRO A 255 -10.68 18.21 12.58
C PRO A 255 -10.92 18.18 11.06
N PHE A 256 -12.19 18.22 10.64
CA PHE A 256 -12.56 18.02 9.25
C PHE A 256 -12.02 19.13 8.32
N ASP A 257 -11.86 20.35 8.83
CA ASP A 257 -11.19 21.45 8.13
C ASP A 257 -9.73 21.13 7.84
N GLN A 258 -8.97 20.64 8.83
CA GLN A 258 -7.59 20.22 8.65
C GLN A 258 -7.48 19.01 7.69
N PHE A 259 -8.35 18.02 7.85
CA PHE A 259 -8.42 16.84 6.98
C PHE A 259 -8.69 17.22 5.51
N THR A 260 -9.52 18.25 5.30
CA THR A 260 -9.80 18.82 3.98
C THR A 260 -8.59 19.55 3.41
N ILE A 261 -7.96 20.44 4.19
CA ILE A 261 -6.80 21.23 3.74
C ILE A 261 -5.64 20.31 3.36
N GLU A 262 -5.29 19.32 4.19
CA GLU A 262 -4.15 18.44 3.93
C GLU A 262 -4.35 17.57 2.68
N GLN A 263 -5.58 17.08 2.43
CA GLN A 263 -5.86 16.29 1.24
C GLN A 263 -5.93 17.10 -0.05
N LEU A 264 -6.47 18.32 0.00
CA LEU A 264 -6.59 19.14 -1.21
C LEU A 264 -5.30 19.89 -1.55
N ALA A 265 -4.53 20.32 -0.54
CA ALA A 265 -3.38 21.22 -0.73
C ALA A 265 -2.28 21.07 0.36
N GLY A 266 -2.15 19.90 0.97
CA GLY A 266 -1.14 19.64 2.01
C GLY A 266 0.31 19.86 1.57
N ASP A 267 0.64 19.58 0.31
CA ASP A 267 1.95 19.87 -0.30
C ASP A 267 2.21 21.36 -0.52
N MET A 268 1.17 22.20 -0.55
CA MET A 268 1.26 23.65 -0.65
C MET A 268 1.35 24.35 0.71
N LEU A 269 1.27 23.61 1.82
CA LEU A 269 1.43 24.20 3.15
C LEU A 269 2.88 24.69 3.37
N PRO A 270 3.07 25.83 4.06
CA PRO A 270 4.41 26.28 4.43
C PRO A 270 5.15 25.22 5.25
N ASN A 271 6.33 24.82 4.79
CA ASN A 271 7.14 23.75 5.42
C ASN A 271 6.37 22.43 5.60
N ALA A 272 5.58 22.04 4.58
CA ALA A 272 4.80 20.81 4.59
C ALA A 272 5.62 19.59 5.07
N THR A 273 5.07 18.87 6.05
CA THR A 273 5.66 17.62 6.53
C THR A 273 5.46 16.50 5.51
N ASN A 274 6.26 15.43 5.56
CA ASN A 274 6.03 14.25 4.72
C ASN A 274 4.60 13.70 4.86
N SER A 275 4.03 13.74 6.06
CA SER A 275 2.65 13.31 6.32
C SER A 275 1.63 14.17 5.55
N GLN A 276 1.81 15.48 5.53
CA GLN A 276 0.95 16.41 4.80
C GLN A 276 1.09 16.27 3.27
N ILE A 277 2.31 16.05 2.79
CA ILE A 277 2.53 15.78 1.36
C ILE A 277 1.89 14.44 0.96
N VAL A 278 2.01 13.41 1.81
CA VAL A 278 1.30 12.12 1.60
C VAL A 278 -0.19 12.34 1.51
N ALA A 279 -0.79 13.16 2.39
CA ALA A 279 -2.22 13.45 2.41
C ALA A 279 -2.75 13.99 1.07
N THR A 280 -1.96 14.84 0.39
CA THR A 280 -2.30 15.39 -0.94
C THR A 280 -2.34 14.32 -2.04
N GLY A 281 -1.91 13.10 -1.73
CA GLY A 281 -2.11 11.91 -2.56
C GLY A 281 -3.56 11.67 -3.00
N PHE A 282 -4.55 12.26 -2.32
CA PHE A 282 -5.96 12.30 -2.78
C PHE A 282 -6.07 12.73 -4.25
N ASN A 283 -5.37 13.81 -4.63
CA ASN A 283 -5.35 14.35 -5.99
C ASN A 283 -4.69 13.41 -7.01
N ARG A 284 -4.11 12.28 -6.57
CA ARG A 284 -3.46 11.32 -7.45
C ARG A 284 -4.27 10.04 -7.58
N ASN A 285 -5.36 9.84 -6.84
CA ASN A 285 -6.17 8.60 -6.88
C ASN A 285 -6.91 8.36 -8.21
N HIS A 286 -6.86 9.31 -9.14
CA HIS A 286 -7.40 9.12 -10.48
C HIS A 286 -6.81 7.92 -11.21
N ARG A 287 -7.56 7.42 -12.19
CA ARG A 287 -7.11 6.34 -13.07
C ARG A 287 -5.89 6.78 -13.88
N ILE A 288 -5.07 5.82 -14.24
CA ILE A 288 -3.78 6.07 -14.87
C ILE A 288 -3.71 5.29 -16.18
N ASN A 289 -3.53 6.00 -17.30
CA ASN A 289 -3.37 5.34 -18.61
C ASN A 289 -1.90 5.11 -18.97
N THR A 290 -1.63 3.89 -19.44
CA THR A 290 -0.32 3.40 -19.89
C THR A 290 -0.35 2.86 -21.32
N GLU A 291 -1.48 3.00 -22.02
CA GLU A 291 -1.68 2.45 -23.34
C GLU A 291 -0.76 3.07 -24.39
N GLY A 292 -0.24 2.22 -25.27
CA GLY A 292 0.56 2.65 -26.40
C GLY A 292 -0.27 3.43 -27.41
N GLY A 293 -0.06 4.74 -27.49
CA GLY A 293 -0.73 5.60 -28.47
C GLY A 293 -1.53 6.74 -27.84
N SER A 294 -1.80 6.66 -26.54
CA SER A 294 -2.50 7.71 -25.79
C SER A 294 -1.75 9.03 -25.81
N LEU A 295 -2.49 10.13 -25.98
CA LEU A 295 -1.95 11.47 -26.02
C LEU A 295 -1.77 12.01 -24.60
N ALA A 296 -0.54 12.39 -24.25
CA ALA A 296 -0.22 12.93 -22.92
C ALA A 296 -1.08 14.15 -22.56
N ALA A 297 -1.29 15.06 -23.52
CA ALA A 297 -2.09 16.26 -23.30
C ALA A 297 -3.58 15.96 -23.06
N GLU A 298 -4.13 14.97 -23.74
CA GLU A 298 -5.52 14.52 -23.54
C GLU A 298 -5.70 13.95 -22.14
N TRP A 299 -4.82 13.02 -21.74
CA TRP A 299 -4.89 12.39 -20.41
C TRP A 299 -4.56 13.32 -19.27
N HIS A 300 -3.72 14.33 -19.48
CA HIS A 300 -3.54 15.41 -18.51
C HIS A 300 -4.88 16.12 -18.26
N VAL A 301 -5.63 16.45 -19.31
CA VAL A 301 -6.95 17.07 -19.18
C VAL A 301 -7.93 16.14 -18.48
N GLU A 302 -8.00 14.85 -18.87
CA GLU A 302 -8.87 13.87 -18.22
C GLU A 302 -8.58 13.72 -16.72
N ASN A 303 -7.31 13.67 -16.31
CA ASN A 303 -6.95 13.57 -14.90
C ASN A 303 -7.39 14.80 -14.09
N VAL A 304 -7.32 16.00 -14.68
CA VAL A 304 -7.78 17.23 -14.01
C VAL A 304 -9.31 17.26 -13.93
N ILE A 305 -10.02 16.86 -14.99
CA ILE A 305 -11.49 16.72 -14.98
C ILE A 305 -11.91 15.75 -13.87
N ASP A 306 -11.22 14.63 -13.79
CA ASP A 306 -11.48 13.59 -12.80
C ASP A 306 -11.30 14.11 -11.35
N ARG A 307 -10.29 14.96 -11.09
CA ARG A 307 -10.13 15.64 -9.78
C ARG A 307 -11.31 16.57 -9.47
N VAL A 308 -11.78 17.32 -10.46
CA VAL A 308 -12.95 18.20 -10.33
C VAL A 308 -14.19 17.39 -9.96
N GLU A 309 -14.48 16.34 -10.73
CA GLU A 309 -15.65 15.48 -10.51
C GLU A 309 -15.61 14.81 -9.13
N THR A 310 -14.44 14.30 -8.74
CA THR A 310 -14.27 13.64 -7.44
C THR A 310 -14.41 14.62 -6.30
N THR A 311 -13.77 15.79 -6.38
CA THR A 311 -13.83 16.78 -5.31
C THR A 311 -15.26 17.31 -5.14
N GLY A 312 -15.93 17.62 -6.25
CA GLY A 312 -17.34 18.04 -6.23
C GLY A 312 -18.25 16.98 -5.60
N SER A 313 -18.07 15.71 -5.98
CA SER A 313 -18.91 14.63 -5.46
C SER A 313 -18.63 14.34 -3.98
N VAL A 314 -17.35 14.27 -3.57
CA VAL A 314 -16.94 13.84 -2.23
C VAL A 314 -17.08 14.94 -1.17
N TRP A 315 -16.73 16.19 -1.49
CA TRP A 315 -16.80 17.30 -0.52
C TRP A 315 -18.10 18.08 -0.60
N MET A 316 -18.63 18.30 -1.80
CA MET A 316 -19.80 19.16 -2.00
C MET A 316 -21.10 18.36 -2.14
N GLY A 317 -21.02 17.06 -2.42
CA GLY A 317 -22.19 16.25 -2.74
C GLY A 317 -22.85 16.66 -4.05
N LEU A 318 -22.09 17.25 -4.98
CA LEU A 318 -22.58 17.80 -6.24
C LEU A 318 -21.91 17.11 -7.44
N THR A 319 -22.69 16.82 -8.48
CA THR A 319 -22.23 16.13 -9.68
C THR A 319 -21.72 17.11 -10.73
N PHE A 320 -20.42 17.36 -10.74
CA PHE A 320 -19.80 18.32 -11.68
C PHE A 320 -19.66 17.80 -13.12
N ASN A 321 -19.82 16.50 -13.35
CA ASN A 321 -19.51 15.84 -14.63
C ASN A 321 -20.31 16.38 -15.83
N CYS A 322 -21.59 16.74 -15.65
CA CYS A 322 -22.38 17.35 -16.73
C CYS A 322 -21.80 18.70 -17.18
N CYS A 323 -21.23 19.45 -16.24
CA CYS A 323 -20.68 20.79 -16.46
C CYS A 323 -19.48 20.82 -17.40
N ARG A 324 -18.90 19.66 -17.73
CA ARG A 324 -17.85 19.54 -18.73
C ARG A 324 -18.29 20.12 -20.08
N CYS A 325 -19.53 19.85 -20.48
CA CYS A 325 -20.04 20.15 -21.82
C CYS A 325 -21.10 21.26 -21.87
N HIS A 326 -21.90 21.42 -20.83
CA HIS A 326 -22.98 22.41 -20.72
C HIS A 326 -23.31 22.67 -19.25
N ASP A 327 -24.07 23.72 -18.93
CA ASP A 327 -24.48 23.99 -17.54
C ASP A 327 -25.21 22.78 -16.92
N HIS A 328 -25.06 22.57 -15.61
CA HIS A 328 -25.64 21.41 -14.95
C HIS A 328 -27.17 21.39 -15.10
N LYS A 329 -27.73 20.20 -15.32
CA LYS A 329 -29.17 20.07 -15.59
C LYS A 329 -30.04 20.41 -14.37
N TYR A 330 -29.61 20.21 -13.14
CA TYR A 330 -30.46 20.38 -11.95
C TYR A 330 -29.88 21.33 -10.90
N ASP A 331 -28.63 21.10 -10.52
CA ASP A 331 -27.87 21.98 -9.63
C ASP A 331 -27.46 23.32 -10.28
N PRO A 332 -27.31 24.38 -9.48
CA PRO A 332 -26.96 25.72 -9.96
C PRO A 332 -25.45 25.85 -10.20
N ILE A 333 -24.91 25.07 -11.14
CA ILE A 333 -23.50 25.10 -11.52
C ILE A 333 -23.39 25.30 -13.03
N SER A 334 -22.71 26.35 -13.46
CA SER A 334 -22.43 26.61 -14.88
C SER A 334 -21.19 25.85 -15.37
N GLN A 335 -21.12 25.61 -16.69
CA GLN A 335 -19.92 25.13 -17.36
C GLN A 335 -18.73 26.07 -17.10
N LYS A 336 -18.99 27.38 -17.05
CA LYS A 336 -17.94 28.36 -16.76
C LYS A 336 -17.32 28.13 -15.38
N GLU A 337 -18.14 27.90 -14.37
CA GLU A 337 -17.68 27.62 -13.00
C GLU A 337 -16.94 26.29 -12.92
N PHE A 338 -17.35 25.27 -13.69
CA PHE A 338 -16.58 24.03 -13.82
C PHE A 338 -15.14 24.29 -14.28
N TYR A 339 -14.93 25.07 -15.33
CA TYR A 339 -13.58 25.37 -15.81
C TYR A 339 -12.81 26.37 -14.91
N GLN A 340 -13.50 27.20 -14.13
CA GLN A 340 -12.87 27.97 -13.06
C GLN A 340 -12.38 27.04 -11.94
N PHE A 341 -13.18 26.06 -11.54
CA PHE A 341 -12.80 25.10 -10.52
C PHE A 341 -11.68 24.15 -11.00
N TYR A 342 -11.74 23.73 -12.27
CA TYR A 342 -10.67 23.01 -12.97
C TYR A 342 -9.30 23.69 -12.83
N SER A 343 -9.25 25.01 -12.85
CA SER A 343 -7.99 25.76 -12.78
C SER A 343 -7.21 25.52 -11.48
N PHE A 344 -7.88 25.20 -10.35
CA PHE A 344 -7.22 24.88 -9.09
C PHE A 344 -6.39 23.59 -9.15
N PHE A 345 -6.82 22.63 -9.98
CA PHE A 345 -6.19 21.31 -10.10
C PHE A 345 -5.25 21.18 -11.31
N ASN A 346 -5.29 22.14 -12.24
CA ASN A 346 -4.46 22.15 -13.44
C ASN A 346 -3.04 22.71 -13.20
N ASN A 347 -2.44 22.37 -12.07
CA ASN A 347 -1.09 22.81 -11.66
C ASN A 347 -0.21 21.66 -11.18
N VAL A 348 -0.74 20.42 -11.15
CA VAL A 348 0.02 19.22 -10.79
C VAL A 348 1.00 18.89 -11.92
N PRO A 349 2.32 18.77 -11.66
CA PRO A 349 3.35 18.55 -12.68
C PRO A 349 3.40 17.08 -13.14
N GLU A 350 2.26 16.53 -13.54
CA GLU A 350 2.13 15.19 -14.12
C GLU A 350 2.08 15.24 -15.65
N LYS A 351 2.26 14.09 -16.29
CA LYS A 351 2.32 13.98 -17.77
C LYS A 351 1.05 13.44 -18.41
N GLY A 352 0.05 13.04 -17.63
CA GLY A 352 -1.15 12.34 -18.11
C GLY A 352 -0.95 10.84 -18.38
N VAL A 353 0.18 10.43 -18.98
CA VAL A 353 0.49 9.02 -19.34
C VAL A 353 1.91 8.61 -18.91
N GLU A 354 2.12 7.33 -18.59
CA GLU A 354 3.45 6.68 -18.52
C GLU A 354 3.56 5.67 -19.63
N ARG A 355 4.80 5.48 -20.07
CA ARG A 355 5.16 4.42 -21.01
C ARG A 355 6.35 3.69 -20.39
N GLY A 356 6.29 2.36 -20.36
CA GLY A 356 7.43 1.55 -19.94
C GLY A 356 7.09 0.51 -18.87
N THR A 357 7.90 0.44 -17.82
CA THR A 357 7.83 -0.59 -16.79
C THR A 357 6.86 -0.22 -15.67
N PRO A 358 6.24 -1.21 -14.99
CA PRO A 358 5.40 -0.98 -13.81
C PRO A 358 6.11 -0.15 -12.73
N LYS A 359 5.55 1.02 -12.39
CA LYS A 359 6.02 1.91 -11.31
C LYS A 359 4.93 2.92 -10.96
N ASN A 360 5.07 3.59 -9.81
CA ASN A 360 4.25 4.76 -9.48
C ASN A 360 4.53 5.93 -10.44
N PHE A 361 3.48 6.67 -10.79
CA PHE A 361 3.57 7.85 -11.63
C PHE A 361 4.18 9.04 -10.89
N GLU A 362 5.13 9.72 -11.54
CA GLU A 362 5.67 10.97 -11.03
C GLU A 362 4.59 12.07 -10.98
N PRO A 363 4.67 12.99 -10.00
CA PRO A 363 5.66 13.05 -8.93
C PRO A 363 5.46 11.97 -7.85
N THR A 364 6.57 11.44 -7.33
CA THR A 364 6.60 10.50 -6.19
C THR A 364 7.41 11.06 -5.02
N ILE A 365 7.09 10.60 -3.82
CA ILE A 365 7.86 10.90 -2.61
C ILE A 365 8.32 9.61 -1.95
N LYS A 366 9.46 9.67 -1.26
CA LYS A 366 9.89 8.58 -0.39
C LYS A 366 9.19 8.74 0.95
N VAL A 367 8.50 7.69 1.37
CA VAL A 367 7.83 7.64 2.66
C VAL A 367 8.57 6.62 3.52
N GLU A 368 8.91 7.02 4.74
CA GLU A 368 9.42 6.11 5.76
C GLU A 368 8.29 5.17 6.20
N ASN A 369 8.58 3.89 6.37
CA ASN A 369 7.60 2.92 6.85
C ASN A 369 8.00 2.51 8.27
N PRO A 370 7.40 3.11 9.32
CA PRO A 370 7.78 2.85 10.71
C PRO A 370 7.64 1.37 11.11
N GLU A 371 6.69 0.65 10.51
CA GLU A 371 6.51 -0.79 10.78
C GLU A 371 7.65 -1.59 10.16
N ALA A 372 8.02 -1.30 8.92
CA ALA A 372 9.19 -1.90 8.28
C ALA A 372 10.48 -1.53 9.02
N GLU A 373 10.61 -0.30 9.51
CA GLU A 373 11.76 0.14 10.29
C GLU A 373 11.85 -0.59 11.64
N ASN A 374 10.72 -0.76 12.34
CA ASN A 374 10.65 -1.53 13.57
C ASN A 374 11.00 -3.01 13.32
N GLN A 375 10.49 -3.61 12.25
CA GLN A 375 10.86 -4.97 11.85
C GLN A 375 12.35 -5.07 11.51
N VAL A 376 12.90 -4.11 10.77
CA VAL A 376 14.33 -4.05 10.45
C VAL A 376 15.16 -3.89 11.73
N ALA A 377 14.73 -3.08 12.69
CA ALA A 377 15.41 -2.91 13.97
C ALA A 377 15.37 -4.20 14.82
N GLN A 378 14.22 -4.88 14.86
CA GLN A 378 14.08 -6.18 15.51
C GLN A 378 14.97 -7.23 14.86
N LEU A 379 14.98 -7.32 13.53
CA LEU A 379 15.83 -8.25 12.78
C LEU A 379 17.32 -7.95 13.00
N LYS A 380 17.72 -6.68 13.02
CA LYS A 380 19.10 -6.27 13.36
C LYS A 380 19.49 -6.73 14.77
N THR A 381 18.57 -6.63 15.73
CA THR A 381 18.80 -7.08 17.11
C THR A 381 18.97 -8.60 17.15
N GLN A 382 18.10 -9.35 16.47
CA GLN A 382 18.20 -10.81 16.36
C GLN A 382 19.49 -11.25 15.68
N ILE A 383 19.91 -10.57 14.60
CA ILE A 383 21.18 -10.85 13.92
C ILE A 383 22.34 -10.67 14.89
N ALA A 384 22.39 -9.55 15.63
CA ALA A 384 23.46 -9.30 16.59
C ALA A 384 23.51 -10.35 17.72
N GLU A 385 22.35 -10.82 18.21
CA GLU A 385 22.27 -11.89 19.21
C GLU A 385 22.76 -13.24 18.67
N ILE A 386 22.38 -13.59 17.43
CA ILE A 386 22.81 -14.82 16.76
C ILE A 386 24.32 -14.76 16.48
N GLU A 387 24.84 -13.63 16.01
CA GLU A 387 26.28 -13.45 15.78
C GLU A 387 27.08 -13.60 17.07
N LYS A 388 26.60 -13.02 18.17
CA LYS A 388 27.20 -13.18 19.49
C LYS A 388 27.19 -14.65 19.94
N SER A 389 26.04 -15.31 19.81
CA SER A 389 25.88 -16.73 20.17
C SER A 389 26.79 -17.63 19.34
N LEU A 390 26.93 -17.33 18.04
CA LEU A 390 27.83 -18.03 17.13
C LEU A 390 29.30 -17.82 17.54
N SER A 391 29.68 -16.61 17.95
CA SER A 391 31.03 -16.33 18.45
C SER A 391 31.33 -17.13 19.72
N SER A 392 30.43 -17.10 20.70
CA SER A 392 30.57 -17.86 21.95
C SER A 392 30.62 -19.37 21.71
N ALA A 393 29.78 -19.89 20.81
CA ALA A 393 29.80 -21.31 20.44
C ALA A 393 31.13 -21.71 19.76
N LYS A 394 31.70 -20.84 18.93
CA LYS A 394 33.03 -21.04 18.32
C LYS A 394 34.13 -21.05 19.38
N GLU A 395 34.09 -20.13 20.34
CA GLU A 395 35.04 -20.06 21.45
C GLU A 395 34.94 -21.29 22.35
N GLU A 396 33.73 -21.72 22.69
CA GLU A 396 33.51 -22.92 23.50
C GLU A 396 33.95 -24.20 22.77
N ALA A 397 33.66 -24.30 21.48
CA ALA A 397 34.16 -25.40 20.64
C ALA A 397 35.69 -25.40 20.58
N ALA A 398 36.32 -24.23 20.47
CA ALA A 398 37.78 -24.09 20.50
C ALA A 398 38.38 -24.41 21.87
N ALA A 399 37.69 -24.08 22.97
CA ALA A 399 38.13 -24.39 24.34
C ALA A 399 38.01 -25.89 24.67
N LYS A 400 37.09 -26.60 24.02
CA LYS A 400 36.92 -28.07 24.15
C LYS A 400 37.96 -28.87 23.34
N LEU A 401 38.77 -28.23 22.50
CA LEU A 401 39.88 -28.86 21.77
C LEU A 401 41.12 -28.98 22.67
N ASN A 402 41.51 -30.22 22.98
CA ASN A 402 42.63 -30.56 23.86
C ASN A 402 43.97 -29.92 23.38
N GLY A 403 44.83 -29.50 24.32
CA GLY A 403 46.04 -28.69 24.04
C GLY A 403 47.02 -29.30 23.03
N ASP A 404 47.06 -30.63 22.91
CA ASP A 404 47.85 -31.35 21.91
C ASP A 404 47.33 -31.18 20.48
N ILE A 405 46.01 -31.06 20.31
CA ILE A 405 45.39 -30.83 19.00
C ILE A 405 45.69 -29.41 18.52
N LEU A 406 45.67 -28.41 19.42
CA LEU A 406 46.09 -27.03 19.10
C LEU A 406 47.57 -26.95 18.68
N ARG A 407 48.45 -27.75 19.27
CA ARG A 407 49.86 -27.83 18.88
C ARG A 407 50.06 -28.49 17.52
N ILE A 408 49.35 -29.59 17.25
CA ILE A 408 49.36 -30.29 15.95
C ILE A 408 48.77 -29.39 14.86
N LEU A 409 47.69 -28.65 15.15
CA LEU A 409 47.06 -27.73 14.19
C LEU A 409 47.93 -26.51 13.88
N LYS A 410 48.75 -26.04 14.83
CA LYS A 410 49.64 -24.87 14.62
C LYS A 410 50.86 -25.17 13.75
N ASN A 411 51.41 -26.38 13.79
CA ASN A 411 52.48 -26.78 12.85
C ASN A 411 52.53 -28.32 12.67
N PRO A 412 51.71 -28.90 11.78
CA PRO A 412 51.56 -30.36 11.63
C PRO A 412 52.73 -31.03 10.88
N TRP A 413 53.72 -30.27 10.39
CA TRP A 413 54.74 -30.77 9.48
C TRP A 413 56.09 -30.95 10.18
N THR A 414 56.74 -32.10 9.92
CA THR A 414 58.12 -32.35 10.34
C THR A 414 59.02 -32.45 9.11
N THR A 415 59.93 -31.48 8.94
CA THR A 415 60.89 -31.47 7.83
C THR A 415 61.81 -32.68 7.88
N GLN A 416 61.93 -33.40 6.76
CA GLN A 416 62.75 -34.61 6.65
C GLN A 416 63.97 -34.36 5.76
N LYS A 417 65.15 -34.79 6.21
CA LYS A 417 66.37 -34.79 5.39
C LYS A 417 66.40 -36.06 4.52
N PRO A 418 66.46 -35.94 3.18
CA PRO A 418 66.65 -37.08 2.31
C PRO A 418 67.94 -37.83 2.59
N THR A 419 67.83 -39.15 2.70
CA THR A 419 68.99 -40.05 2.76
C THR A 419 69.64 -40.22 1.38
N LYS A 420 68.85 -40.08 0.31
CA LYS A 420 69.31 -40.18 -1.07
C LYS A 420 68.40 -39.38 -2.00
N ILE A 421 68.99 -38.68 -2.96
CA ILE A 421 68.28 -38.05 -4.08
C ILE A 421 68.98 -38.49 -5.37
N THR A 422 68.23 -39.06 -6.31
CA THR A 422 68.75 -39.47 -7.63
C THR A 422 67.91 -38.88 -8.75
N SER A 423 68.53 -38.60 -9.89
CA SER A 423 67.89 -38.07 -11.10
C SER A 423 68.24 -38.95 -12.30
N LYS A 424 67.23 -39.30 -13.09
CA LYS A 424 67.42 -40.01 -14.37
C LYS A 424 68.08 -39.09 -15.41
N GLY A 425 67.74 -37.80 -15.40
CA GLY A 425 68.31 -36.78 -16.29
C GLY A 425 69.68 -36.24 -15.85
N LYS A 426 70.35 -36.91 -14.91
CA LYS A 426 71.67 -36.54 -14.36
C LYS A 426 71.71 -35.14 -13.72
N THR A 427 70.57 -34.63 -13.24
CA THR A 427 70.51 -33.44 -12.38
C THR A 427 71.22 -33.75 -11.05
N THR A 428 72.04 -32.81 -10.58
CA THR A 428 72.70 -32.90 -9.27
C THR A 428 72.01 -31.97 -8.26
N PHE A 429 72.18 -32.22 -6.96
CA PHE A 429 71.49 -31.47 -5.91
C PHE A 429 72.48 -31.01 -4.84
N LYS A 430 72.55 -29.69 -4.62
CA LYS A 430 73.42 -29.08 -3.61
C LYS A 430 72.60 -28.68 -2.39
N LEU A 431 72.92 -29.26 -1.23
CA LEU A 431 72.31 -28.88 0.05
C LEU A 431 72.63 -27.41 0.37
N GLN A 432 71.61 -26.65 0.76
CA GLN A 432 71.69 -25.25 1.17
C GLN A 432 71.68 -25.13 2.71
N ALA A 433 72.02 -23.94 3.22
CA ALA A 433 72.06 -23.66 4.66
C ALA A 433 70.69 -23.77 5.35
N ASP A 434 69.61 -23.48 4.64
CA ASP A 434 68.22 -23.61 5.10
C ASP A 434 67.69 -25.06 5.08
N GLY A 435 68.52 -26.02 4.65
CA GLY A 435 68.16 -27.43 4.54
C GLY A 435 67.47 -27.81 3.22
N SER A 436 67.24 -26.86 2.31
CA SER A 436 66.72 -27.13 0.98
C SER A 436 67.79 -27.70 0.03
N TYR A 437 67.37 -28.29 -1.09
CA TYR A 437 68.27 -28.87 -2.08
C TYR A 437 68.15 -28.15 -3.42
N LEU A 438 69.19 -27.40 -3.77
CA LEU A 438 69.25 -26.64 -5.02
C LEU A 438 69.66 -27.56 -6.18
N ALA A 439 68.81 -27.64 -7.22
CA ALA A 439 69.11 -28.39 -8.42
C ALA A 439 70.20 -27.70 -9.26
N THR A 440 71.28 -28.43 -9.58
CA THR A 440 72.47 -27.97 -10.32
C THR A 440 72.92 -29.02 -11.34
N GLY A 441 73.96 -28.76 -12.13
CA GLY A 441 74.46 -29.69 -13.16
C GLY A 441 73.52 -29.79 -14.38
N SER A 442 73.33 -30.99 -14.95
CA SER A 442 72.51 -31.20 -16.16
C SER A 442 71.10 -30.61 -16.03
N LYS A 443 70.60 -30.01 -17.12
CA LYS A 443 69.29 -29.35 -17.21
C LYS A 443 68.44 -30.02 -18.31
N PRO A 444 67.91 -31.24 -18.06
CA PRO A 444 67.01 -31.90 -19.00
C PRO A 444 65.65 -31.17 -19.08
N ALA A 445 64.93 -31.34 -20.19
CA ALA A 445 63.57 -30.80 -20.35
C ALA A 445 62.55 -31.50 -19.43
N THR A 446 62.73 -32.81 -19.22
CA THR A 446 61.94 -33.64 -18.30
C THR A 446 62.88 -34.49 -17.44
N ASP A 447 62.60 -34.63 -16.15
CA ASP A 447 63.45 -35.35 -15.21
C ASP A 447 62.63 -36.17 -14.22
N LEU A 448 62.94 -37.47 -14.11
CA LEU A 448 62.39 -38.31 -13.05
C LEU A 448 63.36 -38.29 -11.86
N ARG A 449 62.86 -37.80 -10.73
CA ARG A 449 63.62 -37.66 -9.49
C ARG A 449 63.09 -38.64 -8.45
N THR A 450 64.00 -39.35 -7.79
CA THR A 450 63.68 -40.26 -6.69
C THR A 450 64.30 -39.71 -5.42
N ILE A 451 63.47 -39.47 -4.41
CA ILE A 451 63.86 -38.95 -3.10
C ILE A 451 63.57 -40.05 -2.08
N ILE A 452 64.60 -40.51 -1.36
CA ILE A 452 64.47 -41.54 -0.32
C ILE A 452 64.57 -40.88 1.05
N LEU A 453 63.49 -40.98 1.81
CA LEU A 453 63.39 -40.45 3.17
C LEU A 453 63.38 -41.61 4.18
N ARG A 454 63.93 -41.37 5.37
CA ARG A 454 63.76 -42.23 6.56
C ARG A 454 63.14 -41.38 7.68
N PRO A 455 61.83 -41.12 7.62
CA PRO A 455 61.19 -40.22 8.56
C PRO A 455 61.19 -40.80 9.97
N ASN A 456 61.50 -39.97 10.96
CA ASN A 456 61.36 -40.34 12.38
C ASN A 456 59.91 -40.10 12.84
N LEU A 457 58.96 -40.82 12.23
CA LEU A 457 57.52 -40.71 12.48
C LEU A 457 56.90 -42.10 12.56
N LYS A 458 55.97 -42.32 13.49
CA LYS A 458 55.26 -43.60 13.65
C LYS A 458 54.13 -43.78 12.64
N ASN A 459 53.47 -42.70 12.24
CA ASN A 459 52.38 -42.73 11.28
C ASN A 459 52.56 -41.61 10.24
N LEU A 460 52.30 -41.93 8.98
CA LEU A 460 52.33 -41.00 7.86
C LEU A 460 50.94 -40.98 7.20
N SER A 461 50.25 -39.85 7.26
CA SER A 461 48.95 -39.64 6.60
C SER A 461 49.06 -38.76 5.35
N SER A 462 50.03 -37.86 5.32
CA SER A 462 50.26 -36.93 4.21
C SER A 462 51.73 -36.55 4.12
N PHE A 463 52.18 -36.11 2.95
CA PHE A 463 53.49 -35.49 2.78
C PHE A 463 53.37 -34.19 2.00
N GLN A 464 54.27 -33.24 2.29
CA GLN A 464 54.31 -31.93 1.65
C GLN A 464 55.62 -31.79 0.85
N ILE A 465 55.51 -31.21 -0.33
CA ILE A 465 56.63 -30.70 -1.11
C ILE A 465 56.53 -29.19 -1.11
N GLU A 466 57.64 -28.53 -0.81
CA GLU A 466 57.77 -27.09 -0.88
C GLU A 466 58.76 -26.71 -1.97
N ALA A 467 58.31 -25.91 -2.93
CA ALA A 467 59.12 -25.32 -3.97
C ALA A 467 59.53 -23.91 -3.54
N LEU A 468 60.85 -23.70 -3.45
CA LEU A 468 61.47 -22.42 -3.10
C LEU A 468 61.99 -21.75 -4.36
N SER A 469 61.87 -20.43 -4.41
CA SER A 469 62.51 -19.64 -5.47
C SER A 469 64.00 -19.46 -5.15
N ASP A 470 64.84 -19.35 -6.17
CA ASP A 470 66.27 -19.15 -5.99
C ASP A 470 66.79 -18.04 -6.94
N PRO A 471 67.62 -17.09 -6.46
CA PRO A 471 68.16 -16.02 -7.30
C PRO A 471 68.97 -16.50 -8.51
N SER A 472 69.53 -17.71 -8.48
CA SER A 472 70.30 -18.28 -9.59
C SER A 472 69.44 -18.84 -10.73
N PHE A 473 68.14 -18.99 -10.52
CA PHE A 473 67.22 -19.48 -11.56
C PHE A 473 66.71 -18.33 -12.45
N PRO A 474 66.35 -18.60 -13.73
CA PRO A 474 65.74 -17.59 -14.58
C PRO A 474 64.55 -16.92 -13.92
N ASN A 475 64.45 -15.60 -14.10
CA ASN A 475 63.50 -14.73 -13.39
C ASN A 475 63.60 -14.75 -11.86
N LYS A 476 64.62 -15.38 -11.26
CA LYS A 476 64.66 -15.69 -9.82
C LYS A 476 63.48 -16.59 -9.40
N GLY A 477 63.03 -17.46 -10.31
CA GLY A 477 61.88 -18.35 -10.14
C GLY A 477 62.22 -19.63 -9.37
N TYR A 478 61.43 -20.68 -9.59
CA TYR A 478 61.50 -21.97 -8.86
C TYR A 478 62.26 -23.06 -9.62
N ALA A 479 62.60 -22.82 -10.89
CA ALA A 479 63.23 -23.83 -11.72
C ALA A 479 64.16 -23.25 -12.77
N ARG A 480 65.02 -24.12 -13.30
CA ARG A 480 66.05 -23.75 -14.27
C ARG A 480 65.53 -23.55 -15.70
N GLY A 481 64.24 -23.78 -15.97
CA GLY A 481 63.61 -23.55 -17.27
C GLY A 481 63.64 -22.08 -17.69
N HIS A 482 63.50 -21.78 -18.99
CA HIS A 482 63.69 -20.42 -19.52
C HIS A 482 62.82 -19.34 -18.83
N ASN A 483 61.61 -19.69 -18.42
CA ASN A 483 60.69 -18.78 -17.73
C ASN A 483 60.75 -18.85 -16.19
N GLY A 484 61.64 -19.65 -15.60
CA GLY A 484 61.75 -19.82 -14.15
C GLY A 484 60.67 -20.70 -13.52
N ASN A 485 59.80 -21.33 -14.32
CA ASN A 485 58.68 -22.13 -13.84
C ASN A 485 58.95 -23.65 -13.95
N PHE A 486 58.21 -24.46 -13.21
CA PHE A 486 58.20 -25.92 -13.34
C PHE A 486 56.79 -26.45 -13.62
N VAL A 487 56.73 -27.68 -14.12
CA VAL A 487 55.50 -28.47 -14.13
C VAL A 487 55.79 -29.79 -13.42
N LEU A 488 55.07 -30.06 -12.32
CA LEU A 488 55.08 -31.38 -11.68
C LEU A 488 54.01 -32.24 -12.35
N SER A 489 54.42 -33.05 -13.32
CA SER A 489 53.53 -33.89 -14.14
C SER A 489 53.14 -35.21 -13.50
N GLY A 490 53.79 -35.60 -12.39
CA GLY A 490 53.53 -36.88 -11.75
C GLY A 490 54.19 -37.00 -10.39
N ILE A 491 53.49 -37.61 -9.45
CA ILE A 491 54.03 -38.00 -8.14
C ILE A 491 53.58 -39.41 -7.79
N ASN A 492 54.54 -40.25 -7.42
CA ASN A 492 54.30 -41.58 -6.90
C ASN A 492 55.01 -41.72 -5.56
N ALA A 493 54.36 -42.36 -4.59
CA ALA A 493 54.91 -42.64 -3.28
C ALA A 493 54.99 -44.15 -3.08
N HIS A 494 56.09 -44.59 -2.48
CA HIS A 494 56.35 -45.99 -2.20
C HIS A 494 56.96 -46.14 -0.80
N VAL A 495 56.65 -47.22 -0.10
CA VAL A 495 57.17 -47.53 1.23
C VAL A 495 57.96 -48.83 1.23
N ILE A 496 59.14 -48.81 1.85
CA ILE A 496 59.99 -49.99 2.05
C ILE A 496 59.99 -50.29 3.55
N GLN A 497 59.43 -51.44 3.94
CA GLN A 497 59.35 -51.88 5.35
C GLN A 497 59.37 -53.40 5.46
N ASN A 498 59.88 -53.93 6.58
CA ASN A 498 59.87 -55.37 6.92
C ASN A 498 60.46 -56.30 5.84
N GLY A 499 61.58 -55.91 5.22
CA GLY A 499 62.26 -56.73 4.21
C GLY A 499 61.54 -56.84 2.85
N LYS A 500 60.37 -56.22 2.67
CA LYS A 500 59.68 -56.15 1.37
C LYS A 500 60.26 -55.00 0.55
N LYS A 501 60.68 -55.29 -0.68
CA LYS A 501 61.10 -54.28 -1.66
C LYS A 501 59.84 -53.63 -2.25
N ASP A 502 59.62 -52.38 -1.87
CA ASP A 502 58.88 -51.40 -2.68
C ASP A 502 57.35 -51.58 -2.77
N ILE A 503 56.61 -51.14 -1.75
CA ILE A 503 55.13 -51.18 -1.71
C ILE A 503 54.58 -49.83 -2.21
N PRO A 504 53.79 -49.78 -3.31
CA PRO A 504 53.19 -48.54 -3.78
C PRO A 504 52.15 -48.01 -2.79
N VAL A 505 52.13 -46.69 -2.61
CA VAL A 505 51.24 -45.97 -1.74
C VAL A 505 50.24 -45.18 -2.57
N LYS A 506 48.95 -45.43 -2.36
CA LYS A 506 47.88 -44.69 -3.04
C LYS A 506 47.72 -43.30 -2.42
N ILE A 507 47.86 -42.27 -3.23
CA ILE A 507 47.53 -40.87 -2.90
C ILE A 507 46.06 -40.65 -3.26
N ALA A 508 45.26 -40.14 -2.32
CA ALA A 508 43.83 -39.90 -2.55
C ALA A 508 43.53 -38.49 -3.03
N LYS A 509 44.26 -37.49 -2.51
CA LYS A 509 44.01 -36.09 -2.80
C LYS A 509 45.31 -35.31 -2.82
N ALA A 510 45.36 -34.29 -3.66
CA ALA A 510 46.41 -33.28 -3.62
C ALA A 510 45.79 -31.88 -3.45
N ARG A 511 46.52 -30.99 -2.76
CA ARG A 511 46.15 -29.59 -2.55
C ARG A 511 47.39 -28.72 -2.68
N ALA A 512 47.25 -27.54 -3.27
CA ALA A 512 48.35 -26.60 -3.40
C ALA A 512 48.01 -25.24 -2.78
N SER A 513 49.04 -24.56 -2.30
CA SER A 513 48.95 -23.15 -1.86
C SER A 513 48.63 -22.18 -3.00
N TYR A 514 48.88 -22.58 -4.25
CA TYR A 514 48.59 -21.82 -5.45
C TYR A 514 48.55 -22.74 -6.68
N GLU A 515 47.71 -22.41 -7.65
CA GLU A 515 47.58 -23.14 -8.91
C GLU A 515 47.59 -22.15 -10.08
N GLN A 516 48.54 -22.30 -10.99
CA GLN A 516 48.57 -21.56 -12.24
C GLN A 516 47.37 -21.96 -13.11
N LYS A 517 46.76 -20.98 -13.80
CA LYS A 517 45.65 -21.23 -14.73
C LYS A 517 46.05 -22.29 -15.77
N GLY A 518 45.28 -23.38 -15.84
CA GLY A 518 45.53 -24.52 -16.73
C GLY A 518 46.42 -25.63 -16.16
N TYR A 519 47.01 -25.44 -14.98
CA TYR A 519 47.92 -26.40 -14.32
C TYR A 519 47.53 -26.65 -12.84
N PRO A 520 46.32 -27.18 -12.57
CA PRO A 520 45.87 -27.49 -11.20
C PRO A 520 46.66 -28.67 -10.59
N ILE A 521 46.76 -28.73 -9.26
CA ILE A 521 47.52 -29.77 -8.54
C ILE A 521 46.98 -31.18 -8.81
N ALA A 522 45.67 -31.30 -9.05
CA ALA A 522 45.03 -32.58 -9.35
C ALA A 522 45.67 -33.30 -10.55
N ASN A 523 46.19 -32.54 -11.52
CA ASN A 523 46.83 -33.11 -12.71
C ASN A 523 48.16 -33.81 -12.40
N SER A 524 48.82 -33.57 -11.26
CA SER A 524 50.01 -34.35 -10.91
C SER A 524 49.69 -35.80 -10.52
N LEU A 525 48.42 -36.17 -10.45
CA LEU A 525 47.93 -37.52 -10.12
C LEU A 525 47.22 -38.21 -11.30
N ASP A 526 47.11 -37.57 -12.47
CA ASP A 526 46.33 -38.09 -13.61
C ASP A 526 47.10 -39.09 -14.50
N GLY A 527 48.42 -39.24 -14.26
CA GLY A 527 49.30 -40.16 -14.98
C GLY A 527 49.71 -39.68 -16.39
N LYS A 528 49.40 -38.43 -16.78
CA LYS A 528 49.71 -37.88 -18.10
C LYS A 528 50.97 -37.02 -18.05
N ALA A 529 51.88 -37.23 -19.00
CA ALA A 529 53.16 -36.51 -19.02
C ALA A 529 53.06 -35.05 -19.49
N ASN A 530 51.95 -34.65 -20.11
CA ASN A 530 51.73 -33.32 -20.71
C ASN A 530 50.83 -32.40 -19.87
N THR A 531 50.35 -32.86 -18.72
CA THR A 531 49.61 -32.07 -17.73
C THR A 531 50.39 -32.04 -16.43
N GLY A 532 49.98 -31.23 -15.46
CA GLY A 532 50.61 -31.20 -14.14
C GLY A 532 50.31 -29.93 -13.36
N TRP A 533 51.07 -29.73 -12.29
CA TRP A 533 50.98 -28.56 -11.43
C TRP A 533 52.08 -27.54 -11.72
N ALA A 534 51.71 -26.26 -11.84
CA ALA A 534 52.63 -25.14 -12.04
C ALA A 534 52.21 -23.93 -11.20
N VAL A 535 53.14 -22.98 -11.03
CA VAL A 535 53.01 -21.92 -10.01
C VAL A 535 53.35 -20.51 -10.51
N ASP A 536 53.31 -20.27 -11.83
CA ASP A 536 53.65 -18.97 -12.43
C ASP A 536 55.03 -18.43 -11.99
N GLY A 537 56.05 -19.29 -12.08
CA GLY A 537 57.43 -18.96 -11.67
C GLY A 537 58.08 -17.76 -12.35
N ASN A 538 57.52 -17.24 -13.43
CA ASN A 538 57.92 -15.98 -14.05
C ASN A 538 57.53 -14.75 -13.19
N THR A 539 56.43 -14.81 -12.44
CA THR A 539 55.87 -13.64 -11.70
C THR A 539 55.82 -13.82 -10.18
N LYS A 540 55.82 -15.06 -9.67
CA LYS A 540 55.67 -15.36 -8.23
C LYS A 540 56.98 -15.78 -7.57
N ARG A 541 57.17 -15.45 -6.28
CA ARG A 541 58.42 -15.72 -5.54
C ARG A 541 58.22 -16.36 -4.17
N GLU A 542 57.02 -16.28 -3.63
CA GLU A 542 56.63 -16.85 -2.33
C GLU A 542 56.78 -18.37 -2.34
N ALA A 543 57.14 -19.00 -1.23
CA ALA A 543 57.23 -20.46 -1.16
C ALA A 543 55.91 -21.13 -1.57
N ARG A 544 55.99 -22.17 -2.41
CA ARG A 544 54.81 -22.87 -2.93
C ARG A 544 54.76 -24.28 -2.42
N GLN A 545 53.68 -24.60 -1.73
CA GLN A 545 53.46 -25.89 -1.11
C GLN A 545 52.47 -26.72 -1.91
N ALA A 546 52.78 -27.99 -2.08
CA ALA A 546 51.89 -29.04 -2.54
C ALA A 546 51.82 -30.14 -1.49
N VAL A 547 50.61 -30.46 -1.04
CA VAL A 547 50.32 -31.47 -0.03
C VAL A 547 49.63 -32.64 -0.70
N PHE A 548 50.11 -33.85 -0.42
CA PHE A 548 49.58 -35.11 -0.93
C PHE A 548 49.07 -35.96 0.23
N ASP A 549 47.75 -36.12 0.29
CA ASP A 549 47.04 -36.87 1.31
C ASP A 549 46.91 -38.33 0.87
N LEU A 550 47.40 -39.26 1.70
CA LEU A 550 47.37 -40.69 1.41
C LEU A 550 45.95 -41.24 1.54
N ALA A 551 45.58 -42.23 0.73
CA ALA A 551 44.27 -42.87 0.80
C ALA A 551 44.04 -43.63 2.11
N LYS A 552 45.11 -44.13 2.72
CA LYS A 552 45.12 -44.72 4.07
C LYS A 552 46.43 -44.32 4.77
N PRO A 553 46.40 -43.92 6.06
CA PRO A 553 47.61 -43.69 6.83
C PRO A 553 48.51 -44.94 6.87
N ILE A 554 49.82 -44.74 6.80
CA ILE A 554 50.81 -45.81 6.90
C ILE A 554 51.45 -45.74 8.28
N THR A 555 51.45 -46.86 9.00
CA THR A 555 52.28 -47.01 10.20
C THR A 555 53.68 -47.41 9.78
N LEU A 556 54.65 -46.54 10.05
CA LEU A 556 56.07 -46.76 9.81
C LEU A 556 56.67 -47.40 11.07
N LYS A 557 57.44 -48.47 10.89
CA LYS A 557 58.10 -49.20 11.98
C LYS A 557 59.58 -48.91 12.04
#